data_AF-A0A6L5XWV8-F1
#
_entry.id   AF-A0A6L5XWV8-F1
#
_cell.length_a   1.000
_cell.length_b   1.000
_cell.length_c   1.000
_cell.angle_alpha   90.00
_cell.angle_beta   90.00
_cell.angle_gamma   90.00
#
_symmetry.space_group_name_H-M   'P 1'
#
loop_
_entity.id
_entity.type
_entity.pdbx_description
1 polymer ?
#
loop_
_entity_poly.entity_id
_entity_poly.type
_entity_poly.pdbx_seq_one_letter_code
_entity_poly.pdbx_strand_id
1 'polypeptide(L)'
;MNSLGNKGITLIEIILAAAVSMTVMLSVAIFLSTGNKSYNEAKKELNLQAESQILMNQICDSILEANYIEDYNLAKQQCVLYQINEDTSLIKDKKILWYDGQANLYCFKEEKATFEPNEECLMARHVKAINIENDGSLVTVSLTLNQGNREYQVENKVRLRNKLVELNS
;
A
#
# COMPACT_ATOMS: atom_id res chain seq x y z
N MET A 1 65.84 32.17 19.70
CA MET A 1 65.71 30.72 19.92
C MET A 1 64.50 30.54 20.84
N ASN A 2 63.32 30.30 20.27
CA ASN A 2 62.06 30.31 21.02
C ASN A 2 61.74 28.89 21.45
N SER A 3 61.94 28.57 22.74
CA SER A 3 61.44 27.34 23.33
C SER A 3 59.92 27.45 23.45
N LEU A 4 59.21 26.78 22.54
CA LEU A 4 57.79 26.49 22.70
C LEU A 4 57.64 25.66 23.98
N GLY A 5 57.14 26.30 25.03
CA GLY A 5 57.09 25.75 26.38
C GLY A 5 56.27 24.46 26.41
N ASN A 6 56.91 23.37 26.82
CA ASN A 6 56.30 22.06 26.94
C ASN A 6 55.44 22.03 28.24
N LYS A 7 54.21 22.56 28.18
CA LYS A 7 53.25 22.48 29.28
C LYS A 7 52.53 21.13 29.20
N GLY A 8 52.79 20.25 30.16
CA GLY A 8 52.10 18.96 30.28
C GLY A 8 50.62 19.13 30.61
N ILE A 9 49.80 18.15 30.22
CA ILE A 9 48.36 18.11 30.54
C ILE A 9 48.19 17.72 32.02
N THR A 10 47.36 18.45 32.74
CA THR A 10 47.05 18.15 34.15
C THR A 10 45.91 17.14 34.28
N LEU A 11 45.88 16.37 35.37
CA LEU A 11 44.85 15.36 35.61
C LEU A 11 43.43 15.97 35.63
N ILE A 12 43.29 17.17 36.18
CA ILE A 12 42.00 17.88 36.27
C ILE A 12 41.46 18.28 34.89
N GLU A 13 42.33 18.67 33.96
CA GLU A 13 41.94 19.01 32.58
C GLU A 13 41.39 17.78 31.85
N ILE A 14 41.99 16.60 32.06
CA ILE A 14 41.48 15.35 31.45
C ILE A 14 40.12 14.97 32.02
N ILE A 15 39.93 15.08 33.34
CA ILE A 15 38.65 14.74 33.98
C ILE A 15 37.53 15.65 33.48
N LEU A 16 37.79 16.97 33.40
CA LEU A 16 36.81 17.94 32.89
C LEU A 16 36.49 17.70 31.41
N ALA A 17 37.51 17.45 30.58
CA ALA A 17 37.31 17.14 29.16
C ALA A 17 36.53 15.84 28.95
N ALA A 18 36.80 14.82 29.76
CA ALA A 18 36.10 13.54 29.70
C ALA A 18 34.63 13.69 30.12
N ALA A 19 34.34 14.48 31.15
CA ALA A 19 32.97 14.71 31.63
C ALA A 19 32.10 15.41 30.57
N VAL A 20 32.62 16.45 29.92
CA VAL A 20 31.90 17.14 28.83
C VAL A 20 31.71 16.21 27.63
N SER A 21 32.75 15.48 27.24
CA SER A 21 32.68 14.55 26.10
C SER A 21 31.65 13.45 26.32
N MET A 22 31.57 12.89 27.53
CA MET A 22 30.59 11.86 27.88
C MET A 22 29.16 12.39 27.80
N THR A 23 28.92 13.63 28.24
CA THR A 23 27.60 14.28 28.15
C THR A 23 27.17 14.49 26.70
N VAL A 24 28.09 14.95 25.85
CA VAL A 24 27.85 15.14 24.41
C VAL A 24 27.59 13.79 23.73
N MET A 25 28.41 12.77 23.99
CA MET A 25 28.22 11.44 23.42
C MET A 25 26.88 10.82 23.82
N LEU A 26 26.47 10.96 25.08
CA LEU A 26 25.17 10.48 25.53
C LEU A 26 24.02 11.16 24.79
N SER A 27 24.11 12.48 24.60
CA SER A 27 23.11 13.26 23.88
C SER A 27 23.01 12.83 22.41
N VAL A 28 24.15 12.62 21.75
CA VAL A 28 24.21 12.12 20.37
C VAL A 28 23.64 10.71 20.27
N ALA A 29 23.96 9.83 21.22
CA ALA A 29 23.44 8.47 21.23
C ALA A 29 21.90 8.42 21.34
N ILE A 30 21.33 9.23 22.24
CA ILE A 30 19.87 9.37 22.39
C ILE A 30 19.24 9.94 21.12
N PHE A 31 19.85 10.99 20.55
CA PHE A 31 19.39 11.63 19.33
C PHE A 31 19.37 10.67 18.15
N LEU A 32 20.46 9.93 17.91
CA LEU A 32 20.55 8.93 16.84
C LEU A 32 19.57 7.78 17.05
N SER A 33 19.42 7.30 18.29
CA SER A 33 18.46 6.23 18.60
C SER A 33 17.02 6.66 18.29
N THR A 34 16.66 7.87 18.69
CA THR A 34 15.31 8.44 18.44
C THR A 34 15.11 8.74 16.97
N GLY A 35 16.12 9.34 16.32
CA GLY A 35 16.10 9.64 14.90
C GLY A 35 15.93 8.39 14.04
N ASN A 36 16.65 7.30 14.36
CA ASN A 36 16.51 6.03 13.65
C ASN A 36 15.11 5.43 13.80
N LYS A 37 14.52 5.48 15.00
CA LYS A 37 13.13 5.02 15.22
C LYS A 37 12.14 5.85 14.39
N SER A 38 12.23 7.18 14.50
CA SER A 38 11.36 8.10 13.77
C SER A 38 11.49 7.94 12.26
N TYR A 39 12.71 7.76 11.75
CA TYR A 39 12.96 7.53 10.33
C TYR A 39 12.35 6.22 9.85
N ASN A 40 12.50 5.13 10.61
CA ASN A 40 11.93 3.84 10.25
C ASN A 40 10.40 3.86 10.28
N GLU A 41 9.79 4.58 11.22
CA GLU A 41 8.34 4.76 11.27
C GLU A 41 7.84 5.56 10.06
N ALA A 42 8.45 6.72 9.77
CA ALA A 42 8.12 7.52 8.60
C ALA A 42 8.30 6.74 7.30
N LYS A 43 9.35 5.91 7.20
CA LYS A 43 9.58 5.05 6.05
C LYS A 43 8.47 4.01 5.86
N LYS A 44 8.02 3.37 6.95
CA LYS A 44 6.90 2.41 6.87
C LYS A 44 5.61 3.09 6.41
N GLU A 45 5.34 4.28 6.94
CA GLU A 45 4.18 5.07 6.55
C GLU A 45 4.22 5.46 5.06
N LEU A 46 5.34 6.02 4.60
CA LEU A 46 5.51 6.36 3.19
C LEU A 46 5.38 5.14 2.27
N ASN A 47 5.92 3.99 2.70
CA ASN A 47 5.80 2.75 1.94
C ASN A 47 4.34 2.28 1.85
N LEU A 48 3.59 2.30 2.96
CA LEU A 48 2.18 1.91 2.99
C LEU A 48 1.32 2.83 2.10
N GLN A 49 1.61 4.14 2.12
CA GLN A 49 0.95 5.11 1.25
C GLN A 49 1.25 4.80 -0.22
N ALA A 50 2.52 4.60 -0.58
CA ALA A 50 2.92 4.30 -1.95
C ALA A 50 2.29 2.99 -2.46
N GLU A 51 2.31 1.93 -1.64
CA GLU A 51 1.69 0.63 -1.96
C GLU A 51 0.18 0.77 -2.18
N SER A 52 -0.52 1.51 -1.32
CA SER A 52 -1.96 1.77 -1.45
C SER A 52 -2.30 2.51 -2.75
N GLN A 53 -1.47 3.48 -3.14
CA GLN A 53 -1.67 4.24 -4.38
C GLN A 53 -1.40 3.39 -5.63
N ILE A 54 -0.34 2.56 -5.62
CA ILE A 54 -0.05 1.62 -6.70
C ILE A 54 -1.21 0.62 -6.83
N LEU A 55 -1.69 0.06 -5.72
CA LEU A 55 -2.80 -0.88 -5.72
C LEU A 55 -4.09 -0.23 -6.23
N MET A 56 -4.38 0.99 -5.78
CA MET A 56 -5.53 1.76 -6.26
C MET A 56 -5.48 1.95 -7.77
N ASN A 57 -4.32 2.32 -8.33
CA ASN A 57 -4.16 2.47 -9.76
C ASN A 57 -4.37 1.15 -10.51
N GLN A 58 -3.83 0.03 -10.01
CA GLN A 58 -4.04 -1.28 -10.64
C GLN A 58 -5.51 -1.74 -10.64
N ILE A 59 -6.25 -1.44 -9.56
CA ILE A 59 -7.69 -1.70 -9.48
C ILE A 59 -8.45 -0.78 -10.45
N CYS A 60 -8.12 0.51 -10.47
CA CYS A 60 -8.74 1.49 -11.36
C CYS A 60 -8.51 1.13 -12.84
N ASP A 61 -7.30 0.73 -13.21
CA ASP A 61 -6.97 0.29 -14.56
C ASP A 61 -7.76 -0.97 -14.94
N SER A 62 -7.89 -1.92 -14.01
CA SER A 62 -8.72 -3.11 -14.23
C SER A 62 -10.21 -2.78 -14.42
N ILE A 63 -10.73 -1.78 -13.70
CA ILE A 63 -12.10 -1.26 -13.85
C ILE A 63 -12.26 -0.52 -15.18
N LEU A 64 -11.28 0.26 -15.60
CA LEU A 64 -11.29 1.00 -16.87
C LEU A 64 -11.24 0.08 -18.08
N GLU A 65 -10.57 -1.06 -17.97
CA GLU A 65 -10.53 -2.10 -19.00
C GLU A 65 -11.85 -2.90 -19.10
N ALA A 66 -12.67 -2.90 -18.04
CA ALA A 66 -13.92 -3.62 -17.98
C ALA A 66 -15.07 -2.85 -18.66
N ASN A 67 -15.97 -3.61 -19.28
CA ASN A 67 -17.18 -3.10 -19.96
C ASN A 67 -18.44 -3.38 -19.15
N TYR A 68 -18.34 -4.29 -18.17
CA TYR A 68 -19.40 -4.64 -17.26
C TYR A 68 -18.81 -5.03 -15.90
N ILE A 69 -19.46 -4.64 -14.81
CA ILE A 69 -19.02 -4.88 -13.45
C ILE A 69 -20.21 -5.44 -12.68
N GLU A 70 -20.04 -6.62 -12.08
CA GLU A 70 -20.99 -7.12 -11.09
C GLU A 70 -20.80 -6.38 -9.77
N ASP A 71 -21.90 -6.07 -9.10
CA ASP A 71 -21.88 -5.45 -7.78
C ASP A 71 -21.02 -6.26 -6.80
N TYR A 72 -20.33 -5.56 -5.91
CA TYR A 72 -19.46 -6.19 -4.93
C TYR A 72 -20.26 -7.15 -4.04
N ASN A 73 -19.94 -8.44 -4.14
CA ASN A 73 -20.60 -9.47 -3.37
C ASN A 73 -20.00 -9.54 -1.96
N LEU A 74 -20.72 -8.98 -0.98
CA LEU A 74 -20.33 -8.97 0.43
C LEU A 74 -20.16 -10.39 1.04
N ALA A 75 -20.92 -11.38 0.55
CA ALA A 75 -20.85 -12.75 1.08
C ALA A 75 -19.63 -13.52 0.57
N LYS A 76 -19.20 -13.23 -0.67
CA LYS A 76 -18.01 -13.83 -1.28
C LYS A 76 -16.75 -12.96 -1.14
N GLN A 77 -16.92 -11.69 -0.77
CA GLN A 77 -15.89 -10.65 -0.77
C GLN A 77 -15.22 -10.48 -2.14
N GLN A 78 -16.04 -10.51 -3.20
CA GLN A 78 -15.61 -10.54 -4.60
C GLN A 78 -16.25 -9.42 -5.42
N CYS A 79 -15.48 -8.82 -6.30
CA CYS A 79 -15.96 -8.04 -7.44
C CYS A 79 -15.57 -8.78 -8.73
N VAL A 80 -16.53 -8.94 -9.65
CA VAL A 80 -16.28 -9.55 -10.95
C VAL A 80 -16.37 -8.48 -12.03
N LEU A 81 -15.30 -8.38 -12.81
CA LEU A 81 -15.13 -7.44 -13.90
C LEU A 81 -15.13 -8.23 -15.22
N TYR A 82 -15.96 -7.81 -16.17
CA TYR A 82 -16.06 -8.44 -17.48
C TYR A 82 -15.64 -7.47 -18.59
N GLN A 83 -14.90 -8.01 -19.55
CA GLN A 83 -14.74 -7.38 -20.86
C GLN A 83 -15.59 -8.17 -21.86
N ILE A 84 -16.63 -7.54 -22.40
CA ILE A 84 -17.52 -8.14 -23.39
C ILE A 84 -17.16 -7.57 -24.76
N ASN A 85 -17.08 -8.42 -25.77
CA ASN A 85 -16.89 -7.98 -27.15
C ASN A 85 -18.23 -7.43 -27.69
N GLU A 86 -18.25 -6.15 -28.07
CA GLU A 86 -19.46 -5.46 -28.56
C GLU A 86 -20.05 -6.13 -29.81
N ASP A 87 -19.22 -6.73 -30.66
CA ASP A 87 -19.65 -7.33 -31.92
C ASP A 87 -20.30 -8.72 -31.75
N THR A 88 -19.86 -9.49 -30.74
CA THR A 88 -20.28 -10.89 -30.57
C THR A 88 -21.09 -11.13 -29.30
N SER A 89 -21.17 -10.15 -28.40
CA SER A 89 -21.76 -10.28 -27.05
C SER A 89 -21.15 -11.43 -26.23
N LEU A 90 -19.96 -11.91 -26.61
CA LEU A 90 -19.23 -12.95 -25.89
C LEU A 90 -18.30 -12.31 -24.86
N ILE A 91 -18.15 -12.96 -23.71
CA ILE A 91 -17.16 -12.60 -22.69
C ILE A 91 -15.77 -12.84 -23.29
N LYS A 92 -14.98 -11.77 -23.39
CA LYS A 92 -13.62 -11.77 -23.91
C LYS A 92 -12.59 -11.98 -22.80
N ASP A 93 -12.77 -11.31 -21.68
CA ASP A 93 -11.92 -11.43 -20.50
C ASP A 93 -12.78 -11.31 -19.23
N LYS A 94 -12.42 -12.06 -18.20
CA LYS A 94 -13.08 -12.04 -16.89
C LYS A 94 -12.01 -11.89 -15.82
N LYS A 95 -12.07 -10.78 -15.08
CA LYS A 95 -11.22 -10.54 -13.92
C LYS A 95 -12.02 -10.64 -12.64
N ILE A 96 -11.47 -11.32 -11.64
CA ILE A 96 -12.08 -11.42 -10.32
C ILE A 96 -11.14 -10.77 -9.31
N LEU A 97 -11.61 -9.72 -8.67
CA LEU A 97 -10.97 -9.13 -7.49
C LEU A 97 -11.55 -9.83 -6.26
N TRP A 98 -10.69 -10.53 -5.51
CA TRP A 98 -11.10 -11.26 -4.32
C TRP A 98 -10.30 -10.83 -3.11
N TYR A 99 -11.01 -10.50 -2.04
CA TYR A 99 -10.45 -10.24 -0.73
C TYR A 99 -10.66 -11.46 0.17
N ASP A 100 -9.59 -11.91 0.83
CA ASP A 100 -9.63 -13.11 1.70
C ASP A 100 -10.26 -12.88 3.07
N GLY A 101 -10.63 -11.63 3.39
CA GLY A 101 -11.20 -11.25 4.68
C GLY A 101 -10.17 -11.12 5.80
N GLN A 102 -8.88 -11.35 5.52
CA GLN A 102 -7.80 -11.34 6.50
C GLN A 102 -6.81 -10.21 6.24
N ALA A 103 -6.17 -10.23 5.08
CA ALA A 103 -5.08 -9.32 4.77
C ALA A 103 -4.71 -9.25 3.29
N ASN A 104 -5.16 -10.19 2.46
CA ASN A 104 -4.65 -10.34 1.10
C ASN A 104 -5.74 -10.03 0.08
N LEU A 105 -5.36 -9.23 -0.90
CA LEU A 105 -6.18 -8.97 -2.08
C LEU A 105 -5.55 -9.68 -3.27
N TYR A 106 -6.38 -10.43 -3.99
CA TYR A 106 -6.01 -11.20 -5.16
C TYR A 106 -6.76 -10.70 -6.39
N CYS A 107 -6.12 -10.78 -7.54
CA CYS A 107 -6.75 -10.56 -8.84
C CYS A 107 -6.47 -11.74 -9.76
N PHE A 108 -7.54 -12.38 -10.20
CA PHE A 108 -7.48 -13.51 -11.11
C PHE A 108 -7.96 -13.08 -12.48
N LYS A 109 -7.32 -13.59 -13.53
CA LYS A 109 -7.87 -13.58 -14.90
C LYS A 109 -8.37 -15.00 -15.16
N GLU A 110 -9.68 -15.20 -15.26
CA GLU A 110 -10.24 -16.52 -15.52
C GLU A 110 -10.32 -16.80 -17.02
N GLU A 111 -9.60 -17.83 -17.48
CA GLU A 111 -10.01 -18.68 -18.61
C GLU A 111 -10.73 -19.97 -18.14
N LYS A 112 -10.68 -20.31 -16.84
CA LYS A 112 -11.23 -21.55 -16.26
C LYS A 112 -11.98 -21.28 -14.95
N ALA A 113 -13.06 -22.03 -14.74
CA ALA A 113 -14.08 -21.85 -13.71
C ALA A 113 -13.71 -22.27 -12.26
N THR A 114 -12.43 -22.50 -11.95
CA THR A 114 -12.01 -23.00 -10.63
C THR A 114 -11.06 -22.04 -9.94
N PHE A 115 -11.51 -21.57 -8.78
CA PHE A 115 -10.83 -20.62 -7.90
C PHE A 115 -9.77 -21.32 -7.05
N GLU A 116 -8.49 -21.00 -7.27
CA GLU A 116 -7.39 -21.41 -6.40
C GLU A 116 -6.46 -20.21 -6.12
N PRO A 117 -6.35 -19.73 -4.87
CA PRO A 117 -5.44 -18.65 -4.51
C PRO A 117 -3.99 -19.12 -4.66
N ASN A 118 -3.24 -18.48 -5.57
CA ASN A 118 -1.81 -18.70 -5.77
C ASN A 118 -1.04 -17.39 -5.50
N GLU A 119 0.29 -17.48 -5.32
CA GLU A 119 1.11 -16.28 -5.12
C GLU A 119 1.20 -15.38 -6.37
N GLU A 120 0.96 -15.94 -7.56
CA GLU A 120 1.00 -15.19 -8.83
C GLU A 120 -0.17 -14.21 -8.98
N CYS A 121 -1.30 -14.48 -8.32
CA CYS A 121 -2.49 -13.64 -8.32
C CYS A 121 -2.57 -12.67 -7.13
N LEU A 122 -1.58 -12.68 -6.23
CA LEU A 122 -1.54 -11.77 -5.09
C LEU A 122 -1.21 -10.34 -5.56
N MET A 123 -2.15 -9.40 -5.37
CA MET A 123 -1.92 -7.99 -5.71
C MET A 123 -1.34 -7.20 -4.53
N ALA A 124 -1.84 -7.47 -3.33
CA ALA A 124 -1.43 -6.72 -2.16
C ALA A 124 -1.60 -7.52 -0.87
N ARG A 125 -0.75 -7.17 0.09
CA ARG A 125 -0.84 -7.63 1.47
C ARG A 125 -1.30 -6.47 2.35
N HIS A 126 -1.67 -6.77 3.58
CA HIS A 126 -2.09 -5.78 4.58
C HIS A 126 -3.37 -5.00 4.22
N VAL A 127 -4.22 -5.56 3.36
CA VAL A 127 -5.53 -5.00 3.05
C VAL A 127 -6.49 -5.31 4.20
N LYS A 128 -7.01 -4.27 4.84
CA LYS A 128 -7.98 -4.36 5.94
C LYS A 128 -9.42 -4.32 5.42
N ALA A 129 -9.67 -3.54 4.38
CA ALA A 129 -10.99 -3.44 3.77
C ALA A 129 -10.86 -2.98 2.33
N ILE A 130 -11.73 -3.51 1.48
CA ILE A 130 -11.97 -3.04 0.12
C ILE A 130 -13.47 -2.89 -0.07
N ASN A 131 -13.87 -1.78 -0.69
CA ASN A 131 -15.24 -1.54 -1.10
C ASN A 131 -15.24 -1.02 -2.54
N ILE A 132 -16.12 -1.58 -3.37
CA ILE A 132 -16.28 -1.17 -4.75
C ILE A 132 -17.78 -0.93 -4.96
N GLU A 133 -18.16 0.32 -5.09
CA GLU A 133 -19.55 0.75 -5.28
C GLU A 133 -19.74 1.21 -6.72
N ASN A 134 -20.77 0.67 -7.39
CA ASN A 134 -21.15 1.02 -8.74
C ASN A 134 -22.42 1.86 -8.73
N ASP A 135 -22.32 3.13 -9.16
CA ASP A 135 -23.44 4.07 -9.31
C ASP A 135 -23.91 4.18 -10.78
N GLY A 136 -23.70 3.11 -11.57
CA GLY A 136 -24.10 2.98 -12.98
C GLY A 136 -23.22 3.74 -13.99
N SER A 137 -22.66 4.88 -13.62
CA SER A 137 -21.74 5.64 -14.49
C SER A 137 -20.37 5.89 -13.85
N LEU A 138 -20.31 5.80 -12.52
CA LEU A 138 -19.13 6.02 -11.71
C LEU A 138 -18.95 4.81 -10.80
N VAL A 139 -17.72 4.34 -10.70
CA VAL A 139 -17.30 3.30 -9.77
C VAL A 139 -16.44 3.97 -8.71
N THR A 140 -16.85 3.88 -7.46
CA THR A 140 -16.06 4.37 -6.32
C THR A 140 -15.33 3.18 -5.73
N VAL A 141 -14.00 3.26 -5.70
CA VAL A 141 -13.13 2.26 -5.07
C VAL A 141 -12.59 2.88 -3.79
N SER A 142 -12.87 2.24 -2.66
CA SER A 142 -12.34 2.61 -1.36
C SER A 142 -11.49 1.45 -0.82
N LEU A 143 -10.24 1.74 -0.48
CA LEU A 143 -9.24 0.77 -0.07
C LEU A 143 -8.61 1.22 1.25
N THR A 144 -8.54 0.30 2.21
CA THR A 144 -7.92 0.51 3.51
C THR A 144 -6.80 -0.49 3.72
N LEU A 145 -5.57 -0.02 3.89
CA LEU A 145 -4.43 -0.84 4.27
C LEU A 145 -4.06 -0.59 5.74
N ASN A 146 -3.62 -1.63 6.44
CA ASN A 146 -3.19 -1.56 7.82
C ASN A 146 -1.87 -2.31 8.04
N GLN A 147 -0.84 -1.60 8.50
CA GLN A 147 0.43 -2.17 8.88
C GLN A 147 0.80 -1.77 10.31
N GLY A 148 0.63 -2.71 11.25
CA GLY A 148 0.91 -2.48 12.67
C GLY A 148 -0.14 -1.58 13.32
N ASN A 149 0.25 -0.36 13.70
CA ASN A 149 -0.62 0.62 14.36
C ASN A 149 -1.01 1.79 13.44
N ARG A 150 -0.75 1.65 12.13
CA ARG A 150 -0.98 2.68 11.12
C ARG A 150 -1.96 2.14 10.08
N GLU A 151 -3.01 2.91 9.87
CA GLU A 151 -4.02 2.67 8.86
C GLU A 151 -3.95 3.76 7.82
N TYR A 152 -4.05 3.39 6.55
CA TYR A 152 -4.13 4.33 5.44
C TYR A 152 -5.31 3.99 4.55
N GLN A 153 -6.11 5.01 4.24
CA GLN A 153 -7.31 4.91 3.43
C GLN A 153 -7.12 5.73 2.16
N VAL A 154 -7.46 5.14 1.03
CA VAL A 154 -7.47 5.80 -0.28
C VAL A 154 -8.80 5.52 -0.96
N GLU A 155 -9.39 6.58 -1.53
CA GLU A 155 -10.63 6.51 -2.30
C GLU A 155 -10.40 7.14 -3.67
N ASN A 156 -10.88 6.48 -4.72
CA ASN A 156 -10.87 7.03 -6.07
C ASN A 156 -12.19 6.75 -6.78
N LYS A 157 -12.59 7.69 -7.65
CA LYS A 157 -13.82 7.62 -8.45
C LYS A 157 -13.45 7.52 -9.92
N VAL A 158 -13.83 6.40 -10.52
CA VAL A 158 -13.50 6.09 -11.91
C VAL A 158 -14.78 6.09 -12.73
N ARG A 159 -14.78 6.83 -13.84
CA ARG A 159 -15.88 6.77 -14.81
C ARG A 159 -15.63 5.61 -15.77
N LEU A 160 -16.63 4.74 -15.91
CA LEU A 160 -16.57 3.66 -16.88
C LEU A 160 -16.43 4.23 -18.30
N ARG A 161 -15.46 3.70 -19.05
CA ARG A 161 -15.17 4.17 -20.41
C ARG A 161 -16.17 3.60 -21.42
N ASN A 162 -16.70 2.42 -21.16
CA ASN A 162 -17.61 1.71 -22.03
C ASN A 162 -19.05 1.82 -21.52
N LYS A 163 -20.01 1.88 -22.46
CA LYS A 163 -21.44 1.88 -22.10
C LYS A 163 -21.76 0.54 -21.46
N LEU A 164 -22.40 0.55 -20.29
CA LEU A 164 -22.92 -0.66 -19.65
C LEU A 164 -23.82 -1.39 -20.64
N VAL A 165 -23.41 -2.59 -21.05
CA VAL A 165 -24.29 -3.51 -21.77
C VAL A 165 -25.10 -4.23 -20.70
N GLU A 166 -26.42 -4.05 -20.72
CA GLU A 166 -27.32 -4.87 -19.89
C GLU A 166 -27.19 -6.32 -20.35
N LEU A 167 -26.75 -7.21 -19.46
CA LEU A 167 -26.87 -8.65 -19.67
C LEU A 167 -28.36 -8.97 -19.61
N ASN A 168 -28.99 -9.16 -20.78
CA ASN A 168 -30.30 -9.77 -20.86
C ASN A 168 -30.17 -11.20 -20.32
N SER A 169 -30.65 -11.39 -19.09
CA SER A 169 -30.86 -12.68 -18.43
C SER A 169 -31.87 -13.54 -19.17
#